data_AF-A0A0F9DKF9-F1
#
_entry.id   AF-A0A0F9DKF9-F1
#
_cell.length_a   1.000
_cell.length_b   1.000
_cell.length_c   1.000
_cell.angle_alpha   90.00
_cell.angle_beta   90.00
_cell.angle_gamma   90.00
#
_symmetry.space_group_name_H-M   'P 1'
#
loop_
_entity.id
_entity.type
_entity.pdbx_description
1 polymer ?
#
loop_
_entity_poly.entity_id
_entity_poly.type
_entity_poly.pdbx_seq_one_letter_code
_entity_poly.pdbx_strand_id
1 'polypeptide(L)'
;DFTITHNSTTAAGVFSLLKMHGVNAELITEFAKDLTWEKRFKTLNDQIYVWGKQRHRMWRVKDHVDVMVTDSPLLFGLIYSKKNPDCFNEMILHSFNTFDSMNYFLLRKKPYNPKGRIQTEEESKQLDGEIPTMLYENNIEFEAVGGDYNGVNYIAKQVLRRLGKKMEISLNWED
;
A
#
# COMPACT_ATOMS: atom_id res chain seq x y z
N ASP A 1 -8.40 -3.99 -5.77
CA ASP A 1 -7.03 -3.82 -5.27
C ASP A 1 -6.97 -2.86 -4.11
N PHE A 2 -6.28 -3.23 -3.03
CA PHE A 2 -6.25 -2.46 -1.80
C PHE A 2 -4.89 -1.80 -1.64
N THR A 3 -4.89 -0.48 -1.65
CA THR A 3 -3.75 0.35 -1.31
C THR A 3 -3.81 0.68 0.17
N ILE A 4 -2.91 0.10 0.96
CA ILE A 4 -2.73 0.46 2.37
C ILE A 4 -1.40 1.21 2.48
N THR A 5 -1.42 2.47 2.89
CA THR A 5 -0.19 3.28 2.93
C THR A 5 0.77 2.85 4.05
N HIS A 6 2.03 2.54 3.71
CA HIS A 6 3.25 2.43 4.55
C HIS A 6 3.18 1.63 5.86
N ASN A 7 2.28 0.64 5.95
CA ASN A 7 2.25 -0.25 7.10
C ASN A 7 2.03 -1.72 6.71
N SER A 8 3.14 -2.45 6.60
CA SER A 8 3.15 -3.89 6.35
C SER A 8 2.33 -4.68 7.37
N THR A 9 2.22 -4.21 8.63
CA THR A 9 1.40 -4.89 9.64
C THR A 9 -0.09 -4.78 9.33
N THR A 10 -0.58 -3.60 8.95
CA THR A 10 -1.99 -3.42 8.58
C THR A 10 -2.31 -4.20 7.31
N ALA A 11 -1.44 -4.15 6.29
CA ALA A 11 -1.62 -4.93 5.07
C ALA A 11 -1.66 -6.44 5.33
N ALA A 12 -0.74 -6.97 6.14
CA ALA A 12 -0.75 -8.37 6.53
C ALA A 12 -1.99 -8.76 7.34
N GLY A 13 -2.45 -7.89 8.24
CA GLY A 13 -3.67 -8.12 9.02
C GLY A 13 -4.93 -8.19 8.16
N VAL A 14 -5.08 -7.23 7.23
CA VAL A 14 -6.19 -7.24 6.27
C VAL A 14 -6.12 -8.49 5.40
N PHE A 15 -4.95 -8.79 4.83
CA PHE A 15 -4.74 -9.99 4.03
C PHE A 15 -5.14 -11.26 4.79
N SER A 16 -4.69 -11.41 6.04
CA SER A 16 -5.03 -12.56 6.89
C SER A 16 -6.55 -12.71 7.03
N LEU A 17 -7.24 -11.63 7.41
CA LEU A 17 -8.71 -11.63 7.53
C LEU A 17 -9.39 -12.02 6.22
N LEU A 18 -8.94 -11.48 5.07
CA LEU A 18 -9.52 -11.85 3.78
C LEU A 18 -9.36 -13.35 3.46
N LYS A 19 -8.17 -13.92 3.70
CA LYS A 19 -7.93 -15.36 3.51
C LYS A 19 -8.80 -16.21 4.44
N MET A 20 -8.95 -15.79 5.70
CA MET A 20 -9.83 -16.47 6.68
C MET A 20 -11.31 -16.47 6.27
N HIS A 21 -11.74 -15.50 5.45
CA HIS A 21 -13.10 -15.44 4.89
C HIS A 21 -13.21 -16.06 3.48
N GLY A 22 -12.22 -16.89 3.09
CA GLY A 22 -12.21 -17.62 1.84
C GLY A 22 -12.12 -16.72 0.60
N VAL A 23 -11.54 -15.53 0.72
CA VAL A 23 -11.19 -14.70 -0.44
C VAL A 23 -9.88 -15.20 -1.03
N ASN A 24 -9.83 -15.37 -2.36
CA ASN A 24 -8.57 -15.64 -3.04
C ASN A 24 -7.76 -14.33 -3.11
N ALA A 25 -7.15 -13.95 -1.99
CA ALA A 25 -6.32 -12.75 -1.88
C ALA A 25 -4.83 -13.08 -2.00
N GLU A 26 -4.04 -12.08 -2.40
CA GLU A 26 -2.56 -12.09 -2.39
C GLU A 26 -2.00 -10.82 -1.72
N LEU A 27 -0.94 -10.98 -0.92
CA LEU A 27 -0.21 -9.88 -0.29
C LEU A 27 0.98 -9.46 -1.17
N ILE A 28 0.94 -8.22 -1.67
CA ILE A 28 2.00 -7.63 -2.48
C ILE A 28 2.84 -6.71 -1.63
N THR A 29 4.03 -7.17 -1.24
CA THR A 29 4.95 -6.42 -0.38
C THR A 29 5.82 -5.43 -1.16
N GLU A 30 6.21 -4.36 -0.50
CA GLU A 30 7.13 -3.33 -1.00
C GLU A 30 8.47 -3.88 -1.50
N PHE A 31 8.81 -3.60 -2.77
CA PHE A 31 10.10 -3.95 -3.35
C PHE A 31 11.27 -3.11 -2.79
N ALA A 32 11.05 -1.83 -2.46
CA ALA A 32 12.07 -0.96 -1.89
C ALA A 32 12.61 -1.49 -0.53
N LYS A 33 11.76 -2.17 0.25
CA LYS A 33 12.14 -2.79 1.51
C LYS A 33 13.13 -3.95 1.31
N ASP A 34 12.94 -4.74 0.26
CA ASP A 34 13.88 -5.81 -0.09
C ASP A 34 15.25 -5.24 -0.45
N LEU A 35 15.29 -4.18 -1.26
CA LEU A 35 16.54 -3.48 -1.58
C LEU A 35 17.20 -2.87 -0.35
N THR A 36 16.41 -2.40 0.63
CA THR A 36 16.92 -1.89 1.90
C THR A 36 17.60 -2.99 2.71
N TRP A 37 16.98 -4.19 2.79
CA TRP A 37 17.59 -5.35 3.43
C TRP A 37 18.85 -5.83 2.72
N GLU A 38 18.84 -5.82 1.38
CA GLU A 38 19.99 -6.13 0.52
C GLU A 38 21.08 -5.03 0.55
N LYS A 39 20.85 -3.90 1.23
CA LYS A 39 21.73 -2.72 1.27
C LYS A 39 22.05 -2.16 -0.13
N ARG A 40 21.11 -2.27 -1.07
CA ARG A 40 21.23 -1.81 -2.46
C ARG A 40 20.74 -0.37 -2.65
N PHE A 41 21.27 0.55 -1.83
CA PHE A 41 20.83 1.95 -1.79
C PHE A 41 21.01 2.69 -3.12
N LYS A 42 22.02 2.34 -3.93
CA LYS A 42 22.18 2.93 -5.27
C LYS A 42 21.01 2.56 -6.19
N THR A 43 20.52 1.32 -6.11
CA THR A 43 19.37 0.84 -6.90
C THR A 43 18.07 1.52 -6.46
N LEU A 44 17.94 1.86 -5.17
CA LEU A 44 16.78 2.60 -4.65
C LEU A 44 16.63 4.00 -5.26
N ASN A 45 17.71 4.60 -5.78
CA ASN A 45 17.63 5.87 -6.49
C ASN A 45 17.08 5.75 -7.92
N ASP A 46 17.02 4.53 -8.47
CA ASP A 46 16.43 4.28 -9.79
C ASP A 46 14.92 3.99 -9.63
N GLN A 47 14.14 5.06 -9.56
CA GLN A 47 12.70 4.97 -9.31
C GLN A 47 11.92 4.32 -10.45
N ILE A 48 12.39 4.42 -11.70
CA ILE A 48 11.77 3.72 -12.82
C ILE A 48 11.92 2.21 -12.63
N TYR A 49 13.13 1.75 -12.25
CA TYR A 49 13.36 0.34 -11.93
C TYR A 49 12.56 -0.12 -10.72
N VAL A 50 12.63 0.60 -9.60
CA VAL A 50 11.94 0.24 -8.35
C VAL A 50 10.43 0.14 -8.58
N TRP A 51 9.84 1.14 -9.22
CA TRP A 51 8.42 1.16 -9.55
C TRP A 51 8.06 0.03 -10.54
N GLY A 52 8.87 -0.19 -11.57
CA GLY A 52 8.63 -1.26 -12.55
C GLY A 52 8.62 -2.64 -11.91
N LYS A 53 9.50 -2.89 -10.94
CA LYS A 53 9.52 -4.13 -10.15
C LYS A 53 8.30 -4.25 -9.23
N GLN A 54 7.88 -3.15 -8.59
CA GLN A 54 6.64 -3.13 -7.79
C GLN A 54 5.42 -3.43 -8.67
N ARG A 55 5.29 -2.77 -9.83
CA ARG A 55 4.23 -3.04 -10.81
C ARG A 55 4.22 -4.48 -11.29
N HIS A 56 5.39 -5.07 -11.56
CA HIS A 56 5.47 -6.47 -11.97
C HIS A 56 4.94 -7.43 -10.89
N ARG A 57 5.17 -7.14 -9.60
CA ARG A 57 4.61 -7.96 -8.50
C ARG A 57 3.09 -7.97 -8.49
N MET A 58 2.46 -6.85 -8.81
CA MET A 58 1.00 -6.76 -8.96
C MET A 58 0.56 -7.46 -10.25
N TRP A 59 1.19 -7.15 -11.37
CA TRP A 59 0.84 -7.68 -12.68
C TRP A 59 0.84 -9.21 -12.73
N ARG A 60 1.81 -9.89 -12.08
CA ARG A 60 1.92 -11.36 -12.14
C ARG A 60 0.73 -12.12 -11.55
N VAL A 61 -0.04 -11.48 -10.66
CA VAL A 61 -1.23 -12.09 -10.03
C VAL A 61 -2.53 -11.43 -10.49
N LYS A 62 -2.43 -10.38 -11.32
CA LYS A 62 -3.58 -9.73 -11.93
C LYS A 62 -4.41 -10.79 -12.66
N ASP A 63 -5.73 -10.73 -12.50
CA ASP A 63 -6.70 -11.67 -13.09
C ASP A 63 -6.62 -13.12 -12.57
N HIS A 64 -5.76 -13.40 -11.58
CA HIS A 64 -5.63 -14.71 -10.92
C HIS A 64 -6.09 -14.71 -9.46
N VAL A 65 -6.41 -13.53 -8.90
CA VAL A 65 -6.85 -13.34 -7.51
C VAL A 65 -8.07 -12.42 -7.47
N ASP A 66 -8.93 -12.62 -6.48
CA ASP A 66 -10.07 -11.72 -6.23
C ASP A 66 -9.59 -10.36 -5.72
N VAL A 67 -8.49 -10.38 -4.96
CA VAL A 67 -8.00 -9.21 -4.23
C VAL A 67 -6.47 -9.20 -4.14
N MET A 68 -5.83 -8.12 -4.59
CA MET A 68 -4.47 -7.78 -4.17
C MET A 68 -4.50 -6.83 -2.97
N VAL A 69 -3.72 -7.13 -1.93
CA VAL A 69 -3.48 -6.22 -0.79
C VAL A 69 -2.03 -5.74 -0.89
N THR A 70 -1.79 -4.43 -0.98
CA THR A 70 -0.43 -3.87 -1.08
C THR A 70 -0.15 -2.84 0.01
N ASP A 71 1.06 -2.88 0.57
CA ASP A 71 1.60 -1.84 1.46
C ASP A 71 2.44 -0.76 0.71
N SER A 72 2.58 -0.93 -0.60
CA SER A 72 3.34 -0.06 -1.51
C SER A 72 2.56 0.14 -2.81
N PRO A 73 1.54 1.01 -2.82
CA PRO A 73 0.83 1.39 -4.03
C PRO A 73 1.74 1.99 -5.09
N LEU A 74 1.38 1.79 -6.36
CA LEU A 74 2.08 2.38 -7.50
C LEU A 74 2.15 3.90 -7.44
N LEU A 75 1.17 4.55 -6.78
CA LEU A 75 1.10 5.99 -6.61
C LEU A 75 2.29 6.57 -5.83
N PHE A 76 2.99 5.77 -5.02
CA PHE A 76 4.21 6.24 -4.36
C PHE A 76 5.33 6.55 -5.35
N GLY A 77 5.26 6.04 -6.58
CA GLY A 77 6.07 6.52 -7.68
C GLY A 77 6.06 8.05 -7.74
N LEU A 78 4.89 8.69 -7.69
CA LEU A 78 4.74 10.15 -7.81
C LEU A 78 5.50 10.95 -6.74
N ILE A 79 5.64 10.37 -5.54
CA ILE A 79 6.35 11.02 -4.44
C ILE A 79 7.86 10.83 -4.56
N TYR A 80 8.29 9.63 -4.93
CA TYR A 80 9.71 9.30 -4.97
C TYR A 80 10.39 9.65 -6.30
N SER A 81 9.63 9.81 -7.38
CA SER A 81 10.14 10.09 -8.73
C SER A 81 10.20 11.58 -9.09
N LYS A 82 10.34 12.47 -8.10
CA LYS A 82 10.45 13.94 -8.32
C LYS A 82 11.59 14.37 -9.25
N LYS A 83 12.56 13.49 -9.50
CA LYS A 83 13.70 13.70 -10.41
C LYS A 83 13.52 13.06 -11.81
N ASN A 84 12.44 12.31 -12.01
CA ASN A 84 12.12 11.67 -13.29
C ASN A 84 11.28 12.62 -14.16
N PRO A 85 11.25 12.39 -15.49
CA PRO A 85 10.44 13.20 -16.39
C PRO A 85 8.93 13.07 -16.13
N ASP A 86 8.15 14.10 -16.46
CA ASP A 86 6.71 14.13 -16.21
C ASP A 86 5.94 12.97 -16.89
N CYS A 87 6.41 12.50 -18.04
CA CYS A 87 5.82 11.34 -18.72
C CYS A 87 5.86 10.05 -17.86
N PHE A 88 6.78 9.97 -16.90
CA PHE A 88 6.81 8.88 -15.92
C PHE A 88 5.64 8.98 -14.94
N ASN A 89 5.30 10.19 -14.49
CA ASN A 89 4.14 10.44 -13.62
C ASN A 89 2.84 10.06 -14.34
N GLU A 90 2.72 10.42 -15.62
CA GLU A 90 1.58 10.01 -16.46
C GLU A 90 1.48 8.48 -16.57
N MET A 91 2.60 7.79 -16.76
CA MET A 91 2.62 6.32 -16.81
C MET A 91 2.22 5.69 -15.46
N ILE A 92 2.63 6.29 -14.34
CA ILE A 92 2.24 5.84 -12.99
C ILE A 92 0.72 5.93 -12.83
N LEU A 93 0.14 7.10 -13.13
CA LEU A 93 -1.30 7.34 -13.03
C LEU A 93 -2.08 6.43 -13.97
N HIS A 94 -1.66 6.33 -15.23
CA HIS A 94 -2.28 5.44 -16.21
C HIS A 94 -2.27 3.98 -15.73
N SER A 95 -1.14 3.51 -15.20
CA SER A 95 -1.03 2.15 -14.68
C SER A 95 -1.92 1.92 -13.46
N PHE A 96 -1.95 2.89 -12.52
CA PHE A 96 -2.80 2.81 -11.34
C PHE A 96 -4.28 2.75 -11.71
N ASN A 97 -4.73 3.58 -12.66
CA ASN A 97 -6.11 3.63 -13.12
C ASN A 97 -6.57 2.37 -13.89
N THR A 98 -5.67 1.44 -14.19
CA THR A 98 -6.05 0.13 -14.76
C THR A 98 -6.55 -0.88 -13.72
N PHE A 99 -6.52 -0.51 -12.44
CA PHE A 99 -6.93 -1.35 -11.31
C PHE A 99 -8.19 -0.77 -10.63
N ASP A 100 -9.14 -1.63 -10.27
CA ASP A 100 -10.27 -1.26 -9.41
C ASP A 100 -9.80 -1.13 -7.96
N SER A 101 -9.34 0.07 -7.58
CA SER A 101 -8.61 0.29 -6.33
C SER A 101 -9.47 0.90 -5.22
N MET A 102 -9.32 0.38 -4.01
CA MET A 102 -9.78 1.00 -2.76
C MET A 102 -8.56 1.48 -1.98
N ASN A 103 -8.46 2.80 -1.77
CA ASN A 103 -7.29 3.42 -1.16
C ASN A 103 -7.56 3.83 0.28
N TYR A 104 -6.63 3.46 1.16
CA TYR A 104 -6.70 3.76 2.59
C TYR A 104 -5.44 4.47 3.04
N PHE A 105 -5.60 5.71 3.52
CA PHE A 105 -4.54 6.48 4.15
C PHE A 105 -4.51 6.15 5.64
N LEU A 106 -3.40 5.57 6.10
CA LEU A 106 -3.27 5.13 7.49
C LEU A 106 -2.77 6.25 8.41
N LEU A 107 -3.61 6.60 9.38
CA LEU A 107 -3.26 7.49 10.47
C LEU A 107 -2.35 6.77 11.47
N ARG A 108 -1.21 7.38 11.79
CA ARG A 108 -0.26 6.81 12.75
C ARG A 108 -0.85 6.73 14.15
N LYS A 109 -0.74 5.55 14.75
CA LYS A 109 -1.11 5.27 16.14
C LYS A 109 0.03 4.68 16.97
N LYS A 110 1.14 4.31 16.32
CA LYS A 110 2.28 3.61 16.93
C LYS A 110 3.56 4.43 16.77
N PRO A 111 4.55 4.26 17.67
CA PRO A 111 5.87 4.88 17.53
C PRO A 111 6.57 4.48 16.23
N TYR A 112 7.45 5.36 15.74
CA TYR A 112 8.25 5.10 14.55
C TYR A 112 9.21 3.93 14.78
N ASN A 113 9.28 2.99 13.82
CA ASN A 113 10.24 1.91 13.82
C ASN A 113 11.18 2.05 12.61
N PRO A 114 12.48 2.34 12.82
CA PRO A 114 13.41 2.60 11.73
C PRO A 114 13.85 1.32 10.98
N LYS A 115 13.56 0.12 11.50
CA LYS A 115 14.04 -1.13 10.89
C LYS A 115 13.42 -1.36 9.51
N GLY A 116 14.29 -1.58 8.52
CA GLY A 116 13.87 -1.80 7.13
C GLY A 116 13.33 -0.53 6.45
N ARG A 117 13.66 0.66 6.96
CA ARG A 117 13.34 1.95 6.36
C ARG A 117 14.63 2.71 6.04
N ILE A 118 14.58 3.52 4.98
CA ILE A 118 15.67 4.43 4.62
C ILE A 118 15.42 5.80 5.23
N GLN A 119 14.14 6.17 5.37
CA GLN A 119 13.71 7.46 5.88
C GLN A 119 13.97 7.57 7.39
N THR A 120 14.19 8.79 7.83
CA THR A 120 14.14 9.21 9.24
C THR A 120 12.68 9.35 9.71
N GLU A 121 12.47 9.50 11.01
CA GLU A 121 11.13 9.77 11.54
C GLU A 121 10.53 11.07 10.99
N GLU A 122 11.35 12.12 10.86
CA GLU A 122 10.94 13.43 10.34
C GLU A 122 10.58 13.38 8.85
N GLU A 123 11.40 12.71 8.03
CA GLU A 123 11.05 12.47 6.62
C GLU A 123 9.76 11.64 6.51
N SER A 124 9.58 10.66 7.40
CA SER A 124 8.35 9.90 7.46
C SER A 124 7.18 10.83 7.80
N LYS A 125 7.30 11.73 8.79
CA LYS A 125 6.23 12.69 9.14
C LYS A 125 5.91 13.63 7.98
N GLN A 126 6.91 14.06 7.23
CA GLN A 126 6.71 14.87 6.03
C GLN A 126 5.87 14.14 4.98
N LEU A 127 6.12 12.83 4.77
CA LEU A 127 5.31 12.01 3.88
C LEU A 127 3.83 11.92 4.30
N ASP A 128 3.52 12.02 5.59
CA ASP A 128 2.13 12.01 6.05
C ASP A 128 1.34 13.24 5.54
N GLY A 129 2.00 14.34 5.19
CA GLY A 129 1.39 15.50 4.53
C GLY A 129 1.44 15.44 3.01
N GLU A 130 2.53 14.92 2.44
CA GLU A 130 2.69 14.82 0.98
C GLU A 130 1.72 13.79 0.35
N ILE A 131 1.46 12.67 1.03
CA ILE A 131 0.60 11.60 0.49
C ILE A 131 -0.85 12.08 0.28
N PRO A 132 -1.57 12.63 1.27
CA PRO A 132 -2.93 13.10 1.07
C PRO A 132 -3.03 14.21 0.02
N THR A 133 -2.03 15.10 -0.02
CA THR A 133 -1.95 16.18 -1.01
C THR A 133 -1.84 15.60 -2.42
N MET A 134 -0.91 14.66 -2.64
CA MET A 134 -0.75 13.98 -3.93
C MET A 134 -2.04 13.25 -4.34
N LEU A 135 -2.71 12.57 -3.42
CA LEU A 135 -3.98 11.89 -3.71
C LEU A 135 -5.06 12.90 -4.14
N TYR A 136 -5.19 14.01 -3.42
CA TYR A 136 -6.15 15.07 -3.73
C TYR A 136 -5.88 15.73 -5.08
N GLU A 137 -4.64 16.13 -5.35
CA GLU A 137 -4.23 16.78 -6.61
C GLU A 137 -4.47 15.89 -7.84
N ASN A 138 -4.38 14.57 -7.67
CA ASN A 138 -4.61 13.60 -8.74
C ASN A 138 -6.05 13.06 -8.79
N ASN A 139 -6.98 13.64 -8.01
CA ASN A 139 -8.39 13.20 -7.90
C ASN A 139 -8.55 11.71 -7.55
N ILE A 140 -7.71 11.21 -6.64
CA ILE A 140 -7.72 9.82 -6.20
C ILE A 140 -8.51 9.73 -4.90
N GLU A 141 -9.64 9.02 -4.93
CA GLU A 141 -10.43 8.78 -3.73
C GLU A 141 -9.66 7.92 -2.72
N PHE A 142 -9.69 8.34 -1.46
CA PHE A 142 -9.11 7.61 -0.35
C PHE A 142 -9.91 7.83 0.94
N GLU A 143 -9.78 6.88 1.87
CA GLU A 143 -10.36 6.98 3.20
C GLU A 143 -9.26 6.96 4.27
N ALA A 144 -9.34 7.87 5.24
CA ALA A 144 -8.41 7.90 6.37
C ALA A 144 -8.82 6.91 7.47
N VAL A 145 -7.93 6.00 7.83
CA VAL A 145 -8.20 4.90 8.79
C VAL A 145 -7.08 4.78 9.81
N GLY A 146 -7.38 4.43 11.05
CA GLY A 146 -6.35 4.22 12.09
C GLY A 146 -5.44 3.04 11.79
N GLY A 147 -4.12 3.19 12.00
CA GLY A 147 -3.13 2.10 11.89
C GLY A 147 -3.14 1.10 13.06
N ASP A 148 -4.33 0.67 13.49
CA ASP A 148 -4.57 -0.24 14.61
C ASP A 148 -5.49 -1.41 14.20
N TYR A 149 -5.87 -2.26 15.15
CA TYR A 149 -6.71 -3.43 14.89
C TYR A 149 -8.11 -3.04 14.38
N ASN A 150 -8.67 -1.94 14.87
CA ASN A 150 -9.97 -1.45 14.42
C ASN A 150 -9.90 -1.03 12.95
N GLY A 151 -8.81 -0.37 12.56
CA GLY A 151 -8.58 -0.03 11.16
C GLY A 151 -8.41 -1.24 10.25
N VAL A 152 -7.68 -2.27 10.70
CA VAL A 152 -7.56 -3.54 9.98
C VAL A 152 -8.93 -4.19 9.77
N ASN A 153 -9.72 -4.32 10.84
CA ASN A 153 -11.06 -4.90 10.80
C ASN A 153 -11.98 -4.09 9.89
N TYR A 154 -11.92 -2.77 9.97
CA TYR A 154 -12.72 -1.87 9.15
C TYR A 154 -12.41 -2.07 7.67
N ILE A 155 -11.14 -2.02 7.28
CA ILE A 155 -10.73 -2.21 5.88
C ILE A 155 -11.18 -3.58 5.38
N ALA A 156 -10.90 -4.65 6.12
CA ALA A 156 -11.33 -6.00 5.76
C ALA A 156 -12.85 -6.10 5.58
N LYS A 157 -13.63 -5.49 6.48
CA LYS A 157 -15.09 -5.43 6.37
C LYS A 157 -15.56 -4.72 5.11
N GLN A 158 -14.93 -3.60 4.73
CA GLN A 158 -15.28 -2.87 3.51
C GLN A 158 -14.98 -3.70 2.25
N VAL A 159 -13.83 -4.38 2.23
CA VAL A 159 -13.45 -5.31 1.15
C VAL A 159 -14.49 -6.42 1.00
N LEU A 160 -14.79 -7.11 2.09
CA LEU A 160 -15.73 -8.24 2.09
C LEU A 160 -17.11 -7.78 1.64
N ARG A 161 -17.56 -6.59 2.11
CA ARG A 161 -18.83 -5.99 1.66
C ARG A 161 -18.84 -5.76 0.15
N ARG A 162 -17.76 -5.24 -0.43
CA ARG A 162 -17.64 -5.04 -1.90
C ARG A 162 -17.70 -6.36 -2.67
N LEU A 163 -17.19 -7.43 -2.08
CA LEU A 163 -17.27 -8.79 -2.63
C LEU A 163 -18.59 -9.52 -2.31
N GLY A 164 -19.57 -8.86 -1.67
CA GLY A 164 -20.83 -9.48 -1.26
C GLY A 164 -20.71 -10.51 -0.13
N LYS A 165 -19.59 -10.51 0.60
CA LYS A 165 -19.30 -11.39 1.74
C LYS A 165 -19.55 -10.66 3.06
N LYS A 166 -19.86 -11.44 4.11
CA LYS A 166 -19.96 -10.94 5.48
C LYS A 166 -18.66 -11.19 6.24
N MET A 167 -18.33 -10.29 7.14
CA MET A 167 -17.24 -10.49 8.09
C MET A 167 -17.79 -11.23 9.31
N GLU A 168 -17.22 -12.39 9.61
CA GLU A 168 -17.60 -13.28 10.72
C GLU A 168 -16.56 -13.27 11.84
N ILE A 169 -15.30 -13.06 11.48
CA ILE A 169 -14.16 -13.01 12.41
C ILE A 169 -13.47 -11.65 12.30
N SER A 170 -13.03 -11.11 13.43
CA SER A 170 -12.27 -9.86 13.53
C SER A 170 -11.04 -10.06 14.42
N LEU A 171 -10.05 -9.19 14.26
CA LEU A 171 -8.92 -9.10 15.20
C LEU A 171 -9.37 -8.38 16.47
N ASN A 172 -9.06 -8.95 17.63
CA ASN A 172 -9.26 -8.32 18.93
C ASN A 172 -7.90 -8.04 19.59
N TRP A 173 -7.87 -7.10 20.54
CA TRP A 173 -6.65 -6.78 21.31
C TRP A 173 -6.38 -7.83 22.42
N GLU A 174 -7.34 -8.71 22.69
CA GLU A 174 -7.35 -9.67 23.80
C GLU A 174 -6.90 -11.09 23.41
N ASP A 175 -6.49 -11.31 22.16
CA ASP A 175 -5.89 -12.56 21.66
C ASP A 175 -4.36 -12.44 21.54
#